data_AF-A0A7X1NKW8-F1
#
_entry.id   AF-A0A7X1NKW8-F1
#
_cell.length_a   1.000
_cell.length_b   1.000
_cell.length_c   1.000
_cell.angle_alpha   90.00
_cell.angle_beta   90.00
_cell.angle_gamma   90.00
#
_symmetry.space_group_name_H-M   'P 1'
#
loop_
_entity.id
_entity.type
_entity.pdbx_description
1 polymer ?
#
loop_
_entity_poly.entity_id
_entity_poly.type
_entity_poly.pdbx_seq_one_letter_code
_entity_poly.pdbx_strand_id
1 'polypeptide(L)'
;MEEQQMHRGFVITVSVRDDWDGGSAVTVLVERMSRSGGIDRKGGRIPEPEHYRSLVNGAAAVSDAIDLARRAIDAHLGGSPLGH
;
A
#
# COMPACT_ATOMS: atom_id res chain seq x y z
N MET A 1 3.52 3.14 14.16
CA MET A 1 4.52 3.56 13.15
C MET A 1 3.76 3.92 11.88
N GLU A 2 4.15 4.98 11.18
CA GLU A 2 3.58 5.33 9.88
C GLU A 2 4.71 5.66 8.92
N GLU A 3 4.65 5.11 7.71
CA GLU A 3 5.66 5.24 6.68
C GLU A 3 4.96 5.56 5.36
N GLN A 4 5.45 6.59 4.67
CA GLN A 4 4.93 7.00 3.38
C GLN A 4 6.01 6.86 2.30
N GLN A 5 5.66 6.17 1.22
CA GLN A 5 6.53 6.02 0.05
C GLN A 5 5.80 6.39 -1.23
N MET A 6 6.52 7.02 -2.15
CA MET A 6 6.00 7.32 -3.49
C MET A 6 6.48 6.26 -4.49
N HIS A 7 5.56 5.67 -5.23
CA HIS A 7 5.87 4.69 -6.28
C HIS A 7 5.07 4.97 -7.55
N ARG A 8 5.77 5.29 -8.65
CA ARG A 8 5.20 5.36 -10.01
C ARG A 8 3.98 6.29 -10.16
N GLY A 9 3.96 7.39 -9.39
CA GLY A 9 2.85 8.35 -9.35
C GLY A 9 1.75 8.01 -8.34
N PHE A 10 1.96 7.01 -7.50
CA PHE A 10 1.11 6.65 -6.37
C PHE A 10 1.85 6.96 -5.06
N VAL A 11 1.09 7.37 -4.05
CA VAL A 11 1.51 7.48 -2.66
C VAL A 11 1.03 6.23 -1.95
N ILE A 12 1.96 5.54 -1.30
CA ILE A 12 1.71 4.37 -0.47
C ILE A 12 1.92 4.84 0.97
N THR A 13 0.87 4.86 1.76
CA THR A 13 0.93 5.17 3.19
C THR A 13 0.67 3.89 3.95
N VAL A 14 1.61 3.47 4.78
CA VAL A 14 1.52 2.26 5.61
C VAL A 14 1.52 2.68 7.07
N SER A 15 0.43 2.40 7.77
CA SER A 15 0.29 2.65 9.20
C SER A 15 0.26 1.30 9.94
N VAL A 16 1.26 1.06 10.77
CA VAL A 16 1.40 -0.12 11.62
C VAL A 16 1.10 0.27 13.06
N ARG A 17 0.15 -0.44 13.67
CA ARG A 17 -0.15 -0.31 15.09
C ARG A 17 0.11 -1.65 15.77
N ASP A 18 1.23 -1.71 16.49
CA ASP A 18 1.57 -2.87 17.30
C ASP A 18 0.51 -3.07 18.39
N ASP A 19 0.05 -4.31 18.52
CA ASP A 19 -0.92 -4.75 19.51
C ASP A 19 -0.19 -5.46 20.66
N TRP A 20 -0.66 -5.25 21.87
CA TRP A 20 -0.06 -5.81 23.09
C TRP A 20 -0.15 -7.34 23.14
N ASP A 21 -1.03 -7.95 22.34
CA ASP A 21 -1.23 -9.40 22.21
C ASP A 21 -0.18 -10.12 21.33
N GLY A 22 0.81 -9.39 20.77
CA GLY A 22 1.89 -10.00 19.98
C GLY A 22 1.58 -10.09 18.48
N GLY A 23 1.15 -8.98 17.90
CA GLY A 23 1.02 -8.81 16.46
C GLY A 23 0.81 -7.34 16.11
N SER A 24 0.62 -7.03 14.84
CA SER A 24 0.46 -5.65 14.38
C SER A 24 -0.74 -5.49 13.46
N ALA A 25 -1.58 -4.50 13.75
CA ALA A 25 -2.60 -4.04 12.83
C ALA A 25 -1.93 -3.18 11.77
N VAL A 26 -1.90 -3.68 10.53
CA VAL A 26 -1.31 -2.98 9.39
C VAL A 26 -2.44 -2.41 8.55
N THR A 27 -2.34 -1.13 8.24
CA THR A 27 -3.23 -0.42 7.32
C THR A 27 -2.40 0.09 6.16
N VAL A 28 -2.75 -0.33 4.95
CA VAL A 28 -2.08 0.09 3.72
C VAL A 28 -3.05 0.92 2.90
N LEU A 29 -2.71 2.19 2.69
CA LEU A 29 -3.46 3.11 1.86
C LEU A 29 -2.62 3.44 0.63
N VAL A 30 -3.14 3.12 -0.55
CA VAL A 30 -2.56 3.56 -1.82
C VAL A 30 -3.40 4.71 -2.32
N GLU A 31 -2.80 5.79 -2.80
CA GLU A 31 -3.48 6.94 -3.38
C GLU A 31 -2.77 7.34 -4.68
N ARG A 32 -3.50 7.55 -5.77
CA ARG A 32 -2.90 8.01 -7.02
C ARG A 32 -2.76 9.53 -6.99
N MET A 33 -1.55 10.04 -7.20
CA MET A 33 -1.38 11.48 -7.41
C MET A 33 -2.01 11.86 -8.75
N SER A 34 -3.13 12.58 -8.72
CA SER A 34 -3.69 13.17 -9.93
C SER A 34 -2.78 14.30 -10.40
N ARG A 35 -2.58 14.43 -11.71
CA ARG A 35 -1.77 15.51 -12.33
C ARG A 35 -2.27 16.92 -11.99
N SER A 36 -3.48 17.03 -11.44
CA SER A 36 -4.09 18.30 -11.04
C SER A 36 -3.92 18.65 -9.55
N GLY A 37 -3.11 17.90 -8.78
CA GLY A 37 -2.87 18.19 -7.36
C GLY A 37 -4.05 17.85 -6.42
N GLY A 38 -5.09 17.17 -6.94
CA GLY A 38 -6.19 16.62 -6.17
C GLY A 38 -6.03 15.13 -5.96
N ILE A 39 -6.28 14.64 -4.74
CA ILE A 39 -6.39 13.21 -4.45
C ILE A 39 -7.65 12.70 -5.16
N ASP A 40 -7.49 12.01 -6.30
CA ASP A 40 -8.61 11.49 -7.08
C ASP A 40 -9.18 10.23 -6.41
N ARG A 41 -10.17 10.42 -5.53
CA ARG A 41 -10.86 9.33 -4.84
C ARG A 41 -11.92 8.60 -5.69
N LYS A 42 -12.08 8.95 -6.99
CA LYS A 42 -13.29 8.56 -7.75
C LYS A 42 -13.07 7.95 -9.14
N GLY A 43 -11.85 7.95 -9.69
CA GLY A 43 -11.65 7.70 -11.12
C GLY A 43 -11.15 6.33 -11.55
N GLY A 44 -10.67 5.46 -10.66
CA GLY A 44 -10.18 4.16 -11.12
C GLY A 44 -9.59 3.33 -10.00
N ARG A 45 -10.44 2.48 -9.40
CA ARG A 45 -10.14 1.33 -8.54
C ARG A 45 -8.73 1.37 -7.95
N ILE A 46 -8.51 2.37 -7.10
CA ILE A 46 -7.39 2.36 -6.17
C ILE A 46 -7.71 1.22 -5.21
N PRO A 47 -6.78 0.28 -4.92
CA PRO A 47 -7.10 -0.80 -3.99
C PRO A 47 -7.61 -0.15 -2.70
N GLU A 48 -8.80 -0.57 -2.27
CA GLU A 48 -9.37 -0.13 -1.00
C GLU A 48 -8.30 -0.29 0.08
N PRO A 49 -8.23 0.62 1.07
CA PRO A 49 -7.23 0.51 2.12
C PRO A 49 -7.27 -0.91 2.69
N GLU A 50 -6.16 -1.64 2.54
CA GLU A 50 -6.08 -3.02 2.99
C GLU A 50 -5.70 -2.99 4.47
N HIS A 51 -6.59 -3.55 5.29
CA HIS A 51 -6.38 -3.71 6.71
C HIS A 51 -6.17 -5.20 6.99
N TYR A 52 -4.97 -5.56 7.45
CA TYR A 52 -4.68 -6.94 7.84
C TYR A 52 -3.86 -6.99 9.12
N ARG A 53 -3.99 -8.11 9.84
CA ARG A 53 -3.18 -8.38 11.03
C ARG A 53 -1.92 -9.11 10.59
N SER A 54 -0.77 -8.48 10.83
CA SER A 54 0.52 -9.12 10.62
C SER A 54 0.99 -9.81 11.91
N LEU A 55 1.61 -10.97 11.76
CA LEU A 55 2.25 -11.71 12.85
C LEU A 55 3.63 -11.13 13.19
N VAL A 56 4.17 -10.27 12.31
CA VAL A 56 5.41 -9.53 12.54
C VAL A 56 5.10 -8.10 13.00
N ASN A 57 6.01 -7.51 13.76
CA ASN A 57 5.84 -6.19 14.37
C ASN A 57 6.76 -5.13 13.75
N GLY A 58 6.37 -3.86 13.92
CA GLY A 58 7.16 -2.70 13.51
C GLY A 58 7.63 -2.73 12.05
N ALA A 59 8.93 -2.52 11.83
CA ALA A 59 9.51 -2.29 10.51
C ALA A 59 9.40 -3.48 9.54
N ALA A 60 9.30 -4.71 10.06
CA ALA A 60 9.09 -5.90 9.22
C ALA A 60 7.67 -5.91 8.61
N ALA A 61 6.67 -5.53 9.41
CA ALA A 61 5.29 -5.39 8.95
C ALA A 61 5.14 -4.26 7.92
N VAL A 62 5.86 -3.14 8.13
CA VAL A 62 5.91 -2.04 7.16
C VAL A 62 6.50 -2.51 5.83
N SER A 63 7.66 -3.18 5.87
CA SER A 63 8.37 -3.58 4.65
C SER A 63 7.56 -4.55 3.80
N ASP A 64 6.89 -5.51 4.44
CA ASP A 64 5.98 -6.45 3.80
C ASP A 64 4.80 -5.74 3.12
N ALA A 65 4.14 -4.83 3.84
CA ALA A 65 3.03 -4.02 3.33
C ALA A 65 3.42 -3.14 2.14
N ILE A 66 4.61 -2.51 2.20
CA ILE A 66 5.13 -1.71 1.09
C ILE A 66 5.36 -2.59 -0.15
N ASP A 67 5.93 -3.79 0.01
CA ASP A 67 6.18 -4.69 -1.11
C ASP A 67 4.85 -5.15 -1.74
N LEU A 68 3.87 -5.52 -0.92
CA LEU A 68 2.53 -5.90 -1.36
C LEU A 68 1.87 -4.77 -2.17
N ALA A 69 1.88 -3.54 -1.63
CA ALA A 69 1.33 -2.37 -2.31
C ALA A 69 2.02 -2.09 -3.65
N ARG A 70 3.35 -2.19 -3.70
CA ARG A 70 4.13 -2.00 -4.93
C ARG A 70 3.76 -3.04 -6.00
N ARG A 71 3.63 -4.32 -5.62
CA ARG A 71 3.18 -5.38 -6.54
C ARG A 71 1.76 -5.15 -7.04
N ALA A 72 0.86 -4.72 -6.17
CA ALA A 72 -0.51 -4.40 -6.57
C ALA A 72 -0.56 -3.23 -7.56
N ILE A 73 0.22 -2.17 -7.33
CA ILE A 73 0.36 -1.04 -8.26
C ILE A 73 0.97 -1.51 -9.59
N ASP A 74 2.03 -2.32 -9.56
CA ASP A 74 2.67 -2.85 -10.77
C ASP A 74 1.71 -3.73 -11.58
N ALA A 75 0.98 -4.63 -10.92
CA ALA A 75 -0.05 -5.46 -11.56
C ALA A 75 -1.21 -4.62 -12.14
N HIS A 76 -1.60 -3.54 -11.46
CA HIS A 76 -2.65 -2.62 -11.91
C HIS A 76 -2.21 -1.80 -13.13
N LEU A 77 -0.97 -1.31 -13.14
CA LEU A 77 -0.40 -0.53 -14.25
C LEU A 77 0.05 -1.39 -15.43
N GLY A 78 0.47 -2.62 -15.13
CA GLY A 78 1.12 -3.54 -16.05
C GLY A 78 0.21 -4.67 -16.52
N GLY A 79 -1.11 -4.46 -16.61
CA GLY A 79 -2.06 -5.48 -17.05
C GLY A 79 -1.76 -6.08 -18.43
N SER A 80 -0.83 -7.05 -18.47
CA SER A 80 -0.73 -8.23 -19.34
C SER A 80 0.57 -8.99 -19.03
N PRO A 81 0.51 -10.26 -18.61
CA PRO A 81 1.63 -11.17 -18.72
C PRO A 81 1.81 -11.51 -20.21
N LEU A 82 2.86 -11.00 -20.85
CA LEU A 82 3.29 -11.52 -22.15
C LEU A 82 4.82 -11.50 -22.24
N GLY A 83 5.37 -12.71 -22.23
CA GLY A 83 6.78 -13.04 -22.48
C GLY A 83 7.31 -13.93 -21.34
N HIS A 84 7.59 -15.22 -21.52
CA HIS A 84 7.67 -16.11 -22.68
C HIS A 84 7.51 -17.54 -22.13
#